data_AF-A0AA88XWI7-F1
#
_entry.id   AF-A0AA88XWI7-F1
#
_cell.length_a   1.000
_cell.length_b   1.000
_cell.length_c   1.000
_cell.angle_alpha   90.00
_cell.angle_beta   90.00
_cell.angle_gamma   90.00
#
_symmetry.space_group_name_H-M   'P 1'
#
loop_
_entity.id
_entity.type
_entity.pdbx_description
1 polymer ?
#
loop_
_entity_poly.entity_id
_entity_poly.type
_entity_poly.pdbx_seq_one_letter_code
_entity_poly.pdbx_strand_id
1 'polypeptide(L)'
;VSYHSAGILSEIAADGPEKWTVELHPRSDVLSKILQTVLSWDINKPRKIKYRSLSPLIRMCQLYYIPESQLWATWAICNLIRVKSERYIPMLIREKGIGILQGVVKEERCLQEARDLATMALQECENFIFLEKGASK
;
A
#
# COMPACT_ATOMS: atom_id res chain seq x y z
N VAL A 1 -3.25 4.97 -15.50
CA VAL A 1 -3.05 3.50 -15.38
C VAL A 1 -4.10 2.94 -14.42
N SER A 2 -4.68 1.76 -14.70
CA SER A 2 -5.65 1.15 -13.77
C SER A 2 -4.95 0.66 -12.49
N TYR A 3 -5.69 0.51 -11.39
CA TYR A 3 -5.13 0.06 -10.11
C TYR A 3 -4.34 -1.26 -10.23
N HIS A 4 -4.90 -2.25 -10.92
CA HIS A 4 -4.25 -3.56 -11.12
C HIS A 4 -3.03 -3.44 -12.01
N SER A 5 -3.12 -2.68 -13.10
CA SER A 5 -2.00 -2.48 -14.02
C SER A 5 -0.83 -1.81 -13.30
N ALA A 6 -1.08 -0.83 -12.42
CA ALA A 6 -0.03 -0.21 -11.62
C ALA A 6 0.63 -1.20 -10.66
N GLY A 7 -0.15 -2.10 -10.04
CA GLY A 7 0.39 -3.16 -9.18
C GLY A 7 1.30 -4.11 -9.93
N ILE A 8 0.84 -4.65 -11.07
CA ILE A 8 1.64 -5.55 -11.91
C ILE A 8 2.92 -4.85 -12.41
N LEU A 9 2.82 -3.60 -12.86
CA LEU A 9 4.01 -2.85 -13.28
C LEU A 9 4.96 -2.57 -12.11
N SER A 10 4.45 -2.35 -10.90
CA SER A 10 5.27 -2.17 -9.69
C SER A 10 6.03 -3.44 -9.32
N GLU A 11 5.38 -4.60 -9.47
CA GLU A 11 6.01 -5.91 -9.23
C GLU A 11 7.09 -6.19 -10.29
N ILE A 12 6.78 -6.01 -11.58
CA ILE A 12 7.78 -6.23 -12.65
C ILE A 12 8.96 -5.25 -12.51
N ALA A 13 8.70 -3.98 -12.20
CA ALA A 13 9.76 -3.00 -12.00
C ALA A 13 10.58 -3.26 -10.73
N ALA A 14 10.03 -4.01 -9.76
CA ALA A 14 10.71 -4.40 -8.54
C ALA A 14 11.82 -5.45 -8.74
N ASP A 15 11.78 -6.20 -9.84
CA ASP A 15 12.78 -7.24 -10.16
C ASP A 15 14.17 -6.67 -10.48
N GLY A 16 14.30 -5.35 -10.60
CA GLY A 16 15.57 -4.65 -10.80
C GLY A 16 15.82 -4.24 -12.25
N PRO A 17 16.71 -3.25 -12.47
CA PRO A 17 17.05 -2.77 -13.81
C PRO A 17 17.66 -3.86 -14.71
N GLU A 18 18.41 -4.81 -14.14
CA GLU A 18 19.05 -5.91 -14.85
C GLU A 18 18.06 -6.93 -15.42
N LYS A 19 16.84 -6.99 -14.86
CA LYS A 19 15.74 -7.83 -15.37
C LYS A 19 14.82 -7.07 -16.33
N TRP A 20 15.00 -5.76 -16.46
CA TRP A 20 14.18 -4.93 -17.33
C TRP A 20 14.66 -4.99 -18.78
N THR A 21 14.03 -5.85 -19.58
CA THR A 21 14.38 -6.06 -21.00
C THR A 21 13.50 -5.27 -21.98
N VAL A 22 12.61 -4.40 -21.49
CA VAL A 22 11.69 -3.62 -22.33
C VAL A 22 12.37 -2.33 -22.78
N GLU A 23 12.83 -2.31 -24.05
CA GLU A 23 13.56 -1.16 -24.62
C GLU A 23 12.67 0.06 -24.88
N LEU A 24 11.42 -0.15 -25.33
CA LEU A 24 10.51 0.94 -25.71
C LEU A 24 10.07 1.81 -24.51
N HIS A 25 10.14 1.26 -23.30
CA HIS A 25 9.67 1.90 -22.09
C HIS A 25 10.74 1.77 -21.00
N PRO A 26 11.56 2.82 -20.79
CA PRO A 26 12.55 2.82 -19.72
C PRO A 26 11.90 2.53 -18.36
N ARG A 27 12.57 1.72 -17.53
CA ARG A 27 12.10 1.38 -16.18
C ARG A 27 11.78 2.64 -15.36
N SER A 28 12.61 3.68 -15.46
CA SER A 28 12.44 4.96 -14.79
C SER A 28 11.12 5.64 -15.14
N ASP A 29 10.71 5.57 -16.40
CA ASP A 29 9.50 6.24 -16.90
C ASP A 29 8.25 5.50 -16.39
N VAL A 30 8.32 4.16 -16.36
CA VAL A 30 7.26 3.33 -15.79
C VAL A 30 7.09 3.61 -14.30
N LEU A 31 8.19 3.64 -13.54
CA LEU A 31 8.17 3.97 -12.11
C LEU A 31 7.61 5.38 -11.88
N SER A 32 8.10 6.37 -12.61
CA SER A 32 7.58 7.75 -12.54
C SER A 32 6.08 7.81 -12.83
N LYS A 33 5.60 7.01 -13.80
CA LYS A 33 4.17 6.96 -14.14
C LYS A 33 3.33 6.28 -13.08
N ILE A 34 3.86 5.24 -12.42
CA ILE A 34 3.23 4.58 -11.27
C ILE A 34 3.06 5.61 -10.15
N LEU A 35 4.14 6.29 -9.77
CA LEU A 35 4.15 7.33 -8.74
C LEU A 35 3.04 8.37 -8.98
N GLN A 36 3.08 9.03 -10.13
CA GLN A 36 2.09 10.05 -10.51
C GLN A 36 0.66 9.51 -10.49
N THR A 37 0.47 8.27 -10.96
CA THR A 37 -0.86 7.66 -11.02
C THR A 37 -1.38 7.37 -9.61
N VAL A 38 -0.58 6.79 -8.73
CA VAL A 38 -0.99 6.46 -7.36
C VAL A 38 -1.39 7.71 -6.59
N LEU A 39 -0.58 8.77 -6.70
CA LEU A 39 -0.85 10.05 -6.04
C LEU A 39 -2.13 10.75 -6.55
N SER A 40 -2.57 10.46 -7.78
CA SER A 40 -3.80 11.03 -8.35
C SER A 40 -5.08 10.36 -7.86
N TRP A 41 -5.00 9.24 -7.15
CA TRP A 41 -6.17 8.45 -6.78
C TRP A 41 -6.82 8.94 -5.50
N ASP A 42 -8.15 9.07 -5.54
CA ASP A 42 -8.98 9.25 -4.34
C ASP A 42 -8.89 8.03 -3.43
N ILE A 43 -8.34 8.25 -2.23
CA ILE A 43 -8.11 7.23 -1.20
C ILE A 43 -9.41 6.64 -0.64
N ASN A 44 -10.55 7.33 -0.75
CA ASN A 44 -11.84 6.85 -0.25
C ASN A 44 -12.67 6.14 -1.33
N LYS A 45 -12.21 6.15 -2.59
CA LYS A 45 -12.97 5.55 -3.68
C LYS A 45 -12.96 4.02 -3.57
N PRO A 46 -14.14 3.36 -3.51
CA PRO A 46 -14.21 1.91 -3.51
C PRO A 46 -13.58 1.31 -4.77
N ARG A 47 -12.82 0.23 -4.59
CA ARG A 47 -12.30 -0.58 -5.69
C ARG A 47 -13.15 -1.83 -5.84
N LYS A 48 -13.41 -2.27 -7.08
CA LYS A 48 -14.10 -3.55 -7.37
C LYS A 48 -13.16 -4.75 -7.17
N ILE A 49 -12.49 -4.82 -6.01
CA ILE A 49 -11.43 -5.79 -5.70
C ILE A 49 -11.69 -6.36 -4.30
N LYS A 50 -11.50 -7.67 -4.15
CA LYS A 50 -11.66 -8.37 -2.88
C LYS A 50 -10.40 -9.14 -2.56
N TYR A 51 -9.58 -8.62 -1.65
CA TYR A 51 -8.41 -9.34 -1.15
C TYR A 51 -8.85 -10.45 -0.17
N ARG A 52 -8.28 -11.64 -0.34
CA ARG A 52 -8.43 -12.77 0.59
C ARG A 52 -7.31 -12.80 1.64
N SER A 53 -6.20 -12.14 1.35
CA SER A 53 -5.05 -11.93 2.23
C SER A 53 -4.41 -10.59 1.88
N LEU A 54 -3.85 -9.91 2.88
CA LEU A 54 -3.06 -8.68 2.70
C LEU A 54 -1.57 -8.95 2.59
N SER A 55 -1.12 -10.19 2.81
CA SER A 55 0.27 -10.60 2.86
C SER A 55 1.10 -10.16 1.64
N PRO A 56 0.59 -10.24 0.39
CA PRO A 56 1.33 -9.68 -0.76
C PRO A 56 1.59 -8.18 -0.63
N LEU A 57 0.58 -7.40 -0.25
CA LEU A 57 0.72 -5.95 -0.05
C LEU A 57 1.64 -5.62 1.12
N ILE A 58 1.52 -6.38 2.23
CA ILE A 58 2.36 -6.21 3.42
C ILE A 58 3.83 -6.45 3.07
N ARG A 59 4.15 -7.50 2.30
CA ARG A 59 5.53 -7.74 1.83
C ARG A 59 6.06 -6.59 0.98
N MET A 60 5.24 -6.05 0.08
CA MET A 60 5.64 -4.91 -0.76
C MET A 60 5.89 -3.63 0.04
N CYS A 61 5.18 -3.43 1.16
CA CYS A 61 5.43 -2.29 2.06
C CYS A 61 6.85 -2.31 2.66
N GLN A 62 7.52 -3.46 2.69
CA GLN A 62 8.88 -3.61 3.21
C GLN A 62 9.98 -3.36 2.15
N LEU A 63 9.61 -3.15 0.88
CA LEU A 63 10.55 -2.97 -0.23
C LEU A 63 11.04 -1.52 -0.33
N TYR A 64 11.85 -1.09 0.64
CA TYR A 64 12.38 0.30 0.71
C TYR A 64 13.23 0.72 -0.50
N TYR A 65 13.73 -0.24 -1.28
CA TYR A 65 14.59 0.02 -2.45
C TYR A 65 13.79 0.29 -3.73
N ILE A 66 12.46 0.14 -3.71
CA ILE A 66 11.56 0.52 -4.82
C ILE A 66 10.40 1.36 -4.25
N PRO A 67 10.62 2.67 -4.06
CA PRO A 67 9.66 3.53 -3.36
C PRO A 67 8.27 3.59 -4.02
N GLU A 68 8.19 3.46 -5.34
CA GLU A 68 6.91 3.50 -6.08
C GLU A 68 6.06 2.25 -5.83
N SER A 69 6.71 1.09 -5.71
CA SER A 69 6.06 -0.18 -5.39
C SER A 69 5.56 -0.19 -3.94
N GLN A 70 6.41 0.30 -3.02
CA GLN A 70 6.02 0.50 -1.64
C GLN A 70 4.84 1.48 -1.51
N LEU A 71 4.87 2.61 -2.22
CA LEU A 71 3.80 3.61 -2.20
C LEU A 71 2.49 3.00 -2.69
N TRP A 72 2.52 2.26 -3.81
CA TRP A 72 1.33 1.59 -4.32
C TRP A 72 0.75 0.61 -3.30
N ALA A 73 1.59 -0.21 -2.68
CA ALA A 73 1.14 -1.18 -1.67
C ALA A 73 0.58 -0.51 -0.41
N THR A 74 1.22 0.57 0.04
CA THR A 74 0.77 1.35 1.19
C THR A 74 -0.57 2.04 0.90
N TRP A 75 -0.71 2.63 -0.29
CA TRP A 75 -1.97 3.20 -0.77
C TRP A 75 -3.07 2.15 -0.82
N ALA A 76 -2.76 0.95 -1.33
CA ALA A 76 -3.70 -0.16 -1.43
C ALA A 76 -4.23 -0.59 -0.05
N ILE A 77 -3.34 -0.78 0.94
CA ILE A 77 -3.74 -1.12 2.31
C ILE A 77 -4.61 -0.01 2.90
N CYS A 78 -4.16 1.25 2.80
CA CYS A 78 -4.88 2.41 3.33
C CYS A 78 -6.29 2.55 2.72
N ASN A 79 -6.41 2.44 1.39
CA ASN A 79 -7.72 2.44 0.72
C ASN A 79 -8.62 1.30 1.22
N LEU A 80 -8.10 0.06 1.27
CA LEU A 80 -8.90 -1.11 1.66
C LEU A 80 -9.47 -0.96 3.07
N ILE A 81 -8.66 -0.53 4.04
CA ILE A 81 -9.16 -0.36 5.39
C ILE A 81 -10.13 0.81 5.50
N ARG A 82 -9.94 1.91 4.76
CA ARG A 82 -10.87 3.05 4.80
C ARG A 82 -12.24 2.74 4.19
N VAL A 83 -12.27 1.93 3.12
CA VAL A 83 -13.53 1.59 2.43
C VAL A 83 -14.26 0.41 3.08
N LYS A 84 -13.56 -0.43 3.84
CA LYS A 84 -14.13 -1.65 4.43
C LYS A 84 -13.37 -2.11 5.69
N SER A 85 -13.36 -1.26 6.70
CA SER A 85 -12.65 -1.40 7.97
C SER A 85 -12.90 -2.75 8.64
N GLU A 86 -14.17 -3.14 8.74
CA GLU A 86 -14.64 -4.35 9.44
C GLU A 86 -14.09 -5.65 8.83
N ARG A 87 -13.72 -5.62 7.55
CA ARG A 87 -13.10 -6.76 6.87
C ARG A 87 -11.59 -6.73 6.95
N TYR A 88 -10.99 -5.59 6.64
CA TYR A 88 -9.56 -5.53 6.35
C TYR A 88 -8.71 -5.19 7.57
N ILE A 89 -9.22 -4.48 8.57
CA ILE A 89 -8.46 -4.21 9.80
C ILE A 89 -8.20 -5.51 10.59
N PRO A 90 -9.19 -6.40 10.84
CA PRO A 90 -8.92 -7.69 11.48
C PRO A 90 -7.93 -8.56 10.69
N MET A 91 -7.99 -8.51 9.35
CA MET A 91 -7.06 -9.23 8.48
C MET A 91 -5.64 -8.67 8.60
N LEU A 92 -5.49 -7.33 8.61
CA LEU A 92 -4.21 -6.65 8.77
C LEU A 92 -3.55 -6.98 10.11
N ILE A 93 -4.33 -7.01 11.20
CA ILE A 93 -3.85 -7.38 12.54
C ILE A 93 -3.38 -8.83 12.55
N ARG A 94 -4.19 -9.77 12.07
CA ARG A 94 -3.85 -11.20 12.02
C ARG A 94 -2.58 -11.47 11.20
N GLU A 95 -2.39 -10.72 10.12
CA GLU A 95 -1.24 -10.85 9.22
C GLU A 95 -0.06 -9.95 9.65
N LYS A 96 -0.08 -9.41 10.88
CA LYS A 96 0.98 -8.59 11.49
C LYS A 96 1.35 -7.33 10.69
N GLY A 97 0.42 -6.82 9.88
CA GLY A 97 0.64 -5.66 9.02
C GLY A 97 0.76 -4.33 9.77
N ILE A 98 0.21 -4.21 10.98
CA ILE A 98 0.34 -3.01 11.82
C ILE A 98 1.81 -2.64 12.07
N GLY A 99 2.63 -3.64 12.45
CA GLY A 99 4.05 -3.42 12.70
C GLY A 99 4.81 -3.00 11.43
N ILE A 100 4.38 -3.48 10.27
CA ILE A 100 4.97 -3.10 8.98
C ILE A 100 4.64 -1.65 8.65
N LEU A 101 3.38 -1.22 8.82
CA LEU A 101 3.00 0.19 8.61
C LEU A 101 3.73 1.13 9.58
N GLN A 102 3.90 0.72 10.84
CA GLN A 102 4.73 1.46 11.80
C GLN A 102 6.19 1.58 11.34
N GLY A 103 6.74 0.53 10.71
CA GLY A 103 8.05 0.56 10.07
C GLY A 103 8.13 1.58 8.95
N VAL A 104 7.13 1.59 8.04
CA VAL A 104 7.05 2.57 6.94
C VAL A 104 7.07 4.00 7.47
N VAL A 105 6.29 4.32 8.51
CA VAL A 105 6.24 5.67 9.10
C VAL A 105 7.60 6.15 9.64
N LYS A 106 8.39 5.24 10.21
CA LYS A 106 9.67 5.53 10.87
C LYS A 106 10.86 5.55 9.93
N GLU A 107 10.73 4.94 8.75
CA GLU A 107 11.83 4.78 7.81
C GLU A 107 12.00 6.04 6.96
N GLU A 108 13.15 6.72 7.10
CA GLU A 108 13.46 7.98 6.41
C GLU A 108 13.65 7.81 4.90
N ARG A 109 13.98 6.59 4.45
CA ARG A 109 14.10 6.27 3.02
C ARG A 109 12.75 6.20 2.30
N CYS A 110 11.65 6.06 3.04
CA CYS A 110 10.30 6.03 2.46
C CYS A 110 9.91 7.40 1.89
N LEU A 111 9.12 7.40 0.82
CA LEU A 111 8.48 8.62 0.34
C LEU A 111 7.57 9.21 1.42
N GLN A 112 7.52 10.54 1.50
CA GLN A 112 6.68 11.23 2.49
C GLN A 112 5.21 10.82 2.34
N GLU A 113 4.73 10.68 1.11
CA GLU A 113 3.36 10.28 0.82
C GLU A 113 3.07 8.84 1.27
N ALA A 114 4.05 7.94 1.22
CA ALA A 114 3.90 6.58 1.76
C ALA A 114 3.81 6.62 3.30
N ARG A 115 4.62 7.46 3.95
CA ARG A 115 4.56 7.67 5.41
C ARG A 115 3.22 8.27 5.84
N ASP A 116 2.68 9.22 5.08
CA ASP A 116 1.39 9.85 5.34
C ASP A 116 0.24 8.84 5.20
N LEU A 117 0.26 8.03 4.14
CA LEU A 117 -0.72 6.95 3.93
C LEU A 117 -0.66 5.89 5.03
N ALA A 118 0.55 5.50 5.46
CA ALA A 118 0.74 4.56 6.56
C ALA A 118 0.24 5.14 7.89
N THR A 119 0.50 6.42 8.16
CA THR A 119 0.01 7.12 9.35
C THR A 119 -1.52 7.17 9.37
N MET A 120 -2.13 7.57 8.25
CA MET A 120 -3.58 7.55 8.10
C MET A 120 -4.14 6.15 8.34
N ALA A 121 -3.46 5.13 7.81
CA ALA A 121 -3.92 3.76 7.96
C ALA A 121 -3.88 3.26 9.41
N LEU A 122 -2.84 3.64 10.16
CA LEU A 122 -2.70 3.33 11.57
C LEU A 122 -3.77 4.03 12.41
N GLN A 123 -4.09 5.29 12.13
CA GLN A 123 -5.16 6.03 12.81
C GLN A 123 -6.53 5.36 12.64
N GLU A 124 -6.85 4.88 11.43
CA GLU A 124 -8.10 4.14 11.19
C GLU A 124 -8.14 2.83 11.99
N CYS A 125 -6.99 2.14 12.12
CA CYS A 125 -6.88 0.94 12.93
C CYS A 125 -7.07 1.22 14.42
N GLU A 126 -6.48 2.30 14.94
CA GLU A 126 -6.65 2.73 16.33
C GLU A 126 -8.11 3.06 16.65
N ASN A 127 -8.77 3.83 15.76
CA ASN A 127 -10.18 4.18 15.89
C ASN A 127 -11.07 2.92 15.90
N PHE A 128 -10.84 1.99 14.98
CA PHE A 128 -11.60 0.74 14.92
C PHE A 128 -11.45 -0.09 16.20
N ILE A 129 -10.22 -0.27 16.68
CA ILE A 129 -9.93 -1.04 17.91
C ILE A 129 -10.57 -0.37 19.14
N PHE A 130 -10.58 0.96 19.20
CA PHE A 130 -11.22 1.69 20.29
C PHE A 130 -12.74 1.46 20.30
N LEU A 131 -13.40 1.56 19.15
CA LEU A 131 -14.85 1.37 19.03
C LEU A 131 -15.28 -0.06 19.39
N GLU A 132 -14.57 -1.09 18.92
CA GLU A 132 -14.87 -2.49 19.23
C GLU A 132 -14.77 -2.80 20.74
N LYS A 133 -13.80 -2.19 21.44
CA LYS A 133 -13.66 -2.33 22.90
C LYS A 133 -14.76 -1.61 23.67
N GLY A 134 -15.28 -0.50 23.13
CA GLY A 134 -16.40 0.24 23.70
C GLY A 134 -17.74 -0.47 23.54
N ALA A 135 -17.94 -1.17 22.42
CA ALA A 135 -19.15 -1.94 22.12
C ALA A 135 -19.26 -3.28 22.87
N SER A 136 -18.16 -3.76 23.46
CA SER A 136 -18.10 -5.01 24.23
C SER A 136 -18.39 -4.84 25.73
N LYS A 137 -18.86 -3.65 26.15
CA LYS A 137 -19.32 -3.33 27.52
C LYS A 137 -20.82 -3.14 27.55
#